data_AF-A0A255QK61-F1
#
_entry.id   AF-A0A255QK61-F1
#
_cell.length_a   1.000
_cell.length_b   1.000
_cell.length_c   1.000
_cell.angle_alpha   90.00
_cell.angle_beta   90.00
_cell.angle_gamma   90.00
#
_symmetry.space_group_name_H-M   'P 1'
#
loop_
_entity.id
_entity.type
_entity.pdbx_description
1 polymer ?
#
loop_
_entity_poly.entity_id
_entity_poly.type
_entity_poly.pdbx_seq_one_letter_code
_entity_poly.pdbx_strand_id
1 'polypeptide(L)'
;MSGPAISPRTRRYLSADALFALLRQRFETVQDPRKQSHLTFTLPDVLASGLAMFSLKDPSLLAYGERQDDPSLKNVFGIKSIPSDTQFREILDPIEADALNEAFADVFAELQRGGVLEQFR
;
A
#
# COMPACT_ATOMS: atom_id res chain seq x y z
N MET A 1 31.11 20.15 16.00
CA MET A 1 30.03 20.94 15.40
C MET A 1 29.47 20.15 14.24
N SER A 2 28.32 19.51 14.41
CA SER A 2 27.66 18.77 13.33
C SER A 2 27.02 19.77 12.36
N GLY A 3 27.37 19.70 11.08
CA GLY A 3 26.79 20.56 10.04
C GLY A 3 25.29 20.35 9.89
N PRO A 4 24.57 21.30 9.27
CA PRO A 4 23.12 21.20 9.13
C PRO A 4 22.77 19.95 8.32
N ALA A 5 21.88 19.12 8.86
CA ALA A 5 21.35 17.97 8.14
C ALA A 5 20.59 18.48 6.92
N ILE A 6 21.15 18.25 5.73
CA ILE A 6 20.45 18.53 4.47
C ILE A 6 19.33 17.50 4.37
N SER A 7 18.10 17.93 4.68
CA SER A 7 16.91 17.14 4.38
C SER A 7 16.89 16.93 2.86
N PRO A 8 16.90 15.68 2.36
CA PRO A 8 16.83 15.43 0.93
C PRO A 8 15.55 16.05 0.38
N ARG A 9 15.64 16.74 -0.75
CA ARG A 9 14.49 17.40 -1.38
C ARG A 9 13.44 16.33 -1.74
N THR A 10 12.35 16.29 -1.00
CA THR A 10 11.26 15.34 -1.22
C THR A 10 10.67 15.52 -2.61
N ARG A 11 10.66 14.47 -3.42
CA ARG A 11 10.03 14.49 -4.74
C ARG A 11 8.53 14.45 -4.56
N ARG A 12 7.81 15.39 -5.20
CA ARG A 12 6.35 15.55 -5.06
C ARG A 12 5.57 14.26 -5.37
N TYR A 13 5.98 13.50 -6.39
CA TYR A 13 5.28 12.30 -6.86
C TYR A 13 6.03 11.00 -6.57
N LEU A 14 7.32 11.09 -6.22
CA LEU A 14 8.21 9.94 -5.98
C LEU A 14 8.68 9.90 -4.53
N SER A 15 7.79 10.28 -3.61
CA SER A 15 7.95 10.05 -2.18
C SER A 15 7.12 8.83 -1.76
N ALA A 16 7.45 8.23 -0.60
CA ALA A 16 6.68 7.11 -0.07
C ALA A 16 5.19 7.48 0.07
N ASP A 17 4.89 8.61 0.70
CA ASP A 17 3.52 9.12 0.88
C ASP A 17 2.77 9.25 -0.45
N ALA A 18 3.41 9.82 -1.48
CA ALA A 18 2.80 9.99 -2.79
C ALA A 18 2.53 8.65 -3.50
N LEU A 19 3.49 7.72 -3.44
CA LEU A 19 3.36 6.39 -4.05
C LEU A 19 2.31 5.54 -3.33
N PHE A 20 2.25 5.58 -2.00
CA PHE A 20 1.24 4.88 -1.23
C PHE A 20 -0.16 5.46 -1.47
N ALA A 21 -0.30 6.80 -1.57
CA ALA A 21 -1.56 7.43 -1.93
C ALA A 21 -2.02 7.04 -3.35
N LEU A 22 -1.10 7.00 -4.32
CA LEU A 22 -1.36 6.54 -5.69
C LEU A 22 -1.89 5.09 -5.70
N LEU A 23 -1.21 4.19 -5.02
CA LEU A 23 -1.62 2.78 -4.93
C LEU A 23 -2.96 2.63 -4.19
N ARG A 24 -3.16 3.38 -3.10
CA ARG A 24 -4.43 3.40 -2.35
C ARG A 24 -5.61 3.82 -3.23
N GLN A 25 -5.42 4.83 -4.09
CA GLN A 25 -6.43 5.26 -5.05
C GLN A 25 -6.68 4.18 -6.12
N ARG A 26 -5.62 3.51 -6.62
CA ARG A 26 -5.77 2.40 -7.57
C ARG A 26 -6.59 1.26 -6.96
N PHE A 27 -6.36 0.92 -5.69
CA PHE A 27 -7.10 -0.14 -5.01
C PHE A 27 -8.60 0.11 -4.92
N GLU A 28 -9.06 1.37 -4.94
CA GLU A 28 -10.49 1.71 -5.00
C GLU A 28 -11.16 1.31 -6.31
N THR A 29 -10.38 1.08 -7.37
CA THR A 29 -10.88 0.63 -8.68
C THR A 29 -10.91 -0.90 -8.83
N VAL A 30 -10.32 -1.63 -7.88
CA VAL A 30 -10.30 -3.09 -7.91
C VAL A 30 -11.69 -3.61 -7.57
N GLN A 31 -12.23 -4.46 -8.44
CA GLN A 31 -13.55 -5.05 -8.21
C GLN A 31 -13.50 -5.99 -7.01
N ASP A 32 -14.38 -5.75 -6.04
CA ASP A 32 -14.57 -6.64 -4.91
C ASP A 32 -15.56 -7.75 -5.28
N PRO A 33 -15.13 -9.03 -5.35
CA PRO A 33 -16.01 -10.14 -5.71
C PRO A 33 -16.96 -10.53 -4.56
N ARG A 34 -16.74 -10.00 -3.34
CA ARG A 34 -17.55 -10.31 -2.17
C ARG A 34 -18.90 -9.61 -2.24
N LYS A 35 -19.93 -10.20 -1.62
CA LYS A 35 -21.25 -9.56 -1.47
C LYS A 35 -21.16 -8.39 -0.50
N GLN A 36 -21.83 -7.28 -0.81
CA GLN A 36 -21.86 -6.07 0.03
C GLN A 36 -22.28 -6.34 1.49
N SER A 37 -23.12 -7.36 1.73
CA SER A 37 -23.56 -7.75 3.07
C SER A 37 -22.46 -8.31 3.97
N HIS A 38 -21.28 -8.64 3.45
CA HIS A 38 -20.16 -9.25 4.19
C HIS A 38 -18.95 -8.30 4.36
N LEU A 39 -19.12 -7.01 4.07
CA LEU A 39 -18.02 -6.05 4.07
C LEU A 39 -17.77 -5.45 5.46
N THR A 40 -17.11 -6.19 6.34
CA THR A 40 -16.55 -5.63 7.59
C THR A 40 -15.31 -4.77 7.30
N PHE A 41 -14.54 -5.13 6.27
CA PHE A 41 -13.34 -4.42 5.83
C PHE A 41 -13.43 -4.13 4.33
N THR A 42 -13.12 -2.88 3.96
CA THR A 42 -13.10 -2.49 2.55
C THR A 42 -11.92 -3.15 1.84
N LEU A 43 -12.10 -3.62 0.61
CA LEU A 43 -11.00 -4.22 -0.16
C LEU A 43 -9.78 -3.27 -0.28
N PRO A 44 -9.96 -1.95 -0.48
CA PRO A 44 -8.83 -1.03 -0.49
C PRO A 44 -8.05 -0.96 0.82
N ASP A 45 -8.70 -1.07 1.99
CA ASP A 45 -8.00 -1.13 3.28
C ASP A 45 -7.20 -2.43 3.44
N VAL A 46 -7.73 -3.56 2.97
CA VAL A 46 -7.05 -4.86 3.04
C VAL A 46 -5.85 -4.90 2.09
N LEU A 47 -6.00 -4.41 0.86
CA LEU A 47 -4.89 -4.28 -0.11
C LEU A 47 -3.80 -3.32 0.39
N ALA A 48 -4.19 -2.17 0.95
CA ALA A 48 -3.24 -1.24 1.57
C ALA A 48 -2.53 -1.86 2.78
N SER A 49 -3.23 -2.69 3.56
CA SER A 49 -2.61 -3.45 4.65
C SER A 49 -1.60 -4.47 4.13
N GLY A 50 -1.86 -5.11 2.99
CA GLY A 50 -0.90 -6.04 2.35
C GLY A 50 0.36 -5.31 1.91
N LEU A 51 0.17 -4.16 1.26
CA LEU A 51 1.27 -3.29 0.88
C LEU A 51 2.09 -2.85 2.10
N ALA A 52 1.45 -2.48 3.21
CA ALA A 52 2.12 -2.08 4.43
C ALA A 52 2.97 -3.21 5.03
N MET A 53 2.39 -4.42 5.15
CA MET A 53 3.08 -5.60 5.64
C MET A 53 4.36 -5.89 4.84
N PHE A 54 4.27 -5.89 3.50
CA PHE A 54 5.44 -6.12 2.64
C PHE A 54 6.46 -4.98 2.72
N SER A 55 6.00 -3.73 2.78
CA SER A 55 6.88 -2.55 2.85
C SER A 55 7.67 -2.51 4.16
N LEU A 56 7.04 -2.89 5.26
CA LEU A 56 7.62 -2.90 6.60
C LEU A 56 8.33 -4.20 6.96
N LYS A 57 8.20 -5.22 6.09
CA LYS A 57 8.80 -6.55 6.25
C LYS A 57 8.36 -7.23 7.55
N ASP A 58 7.08 -7.11 7.87
CA ASP A 58 6.50 -7.84 9.00
C ASP A 58 6.67 -9.36 8.77
N PRO A 59 7.01 -10.14 9.80
CA PRO A 59 7.39 -11.54 9.65
C PRO A 59 6.20 -12.47 9.36
N SER A 60 4.97 -12.01 9.62
CA SER A 60 3.74 -12.74 9.35
C SER A 60 2.51 -11.81 9.41
N LEU A 61 1.37 -12.28 8.88
CA LEU A 61 0.08 -11.61 9.01
C LEU A 61 -0.37 -11.48 10.48
N LEU A 62 -0.05 -12.49 11.30
CA LEU A 62 -0.33 -12.46 12.73
C LEU A 62 0.43 -11.32 13.43
N ALA A 63 1.74 -11.20 13.18
CA ALA A 63 2.57 -10.13 13.75
C ALA A 63 2.13 -8.73 13.26
N TYR A 64 1.70 -8.63 11.99
CA TYR A 64 1.12 -7.40 11.46
C TYR A 64 -0.18 -7.02 12.19
N GLY A 65 -1.07 -7.99 12.46
CA GLY A 65 -2.34 -7.76 13.17
C GLY A 65 -2.17 -7.23 14.60
N GLU A 66 -1.09 -7.58 15.29
CA GLU A 66 -0.77 -7.05 16.63
C GLU A 66 -0.50 -5.53 16.62
N ARG A 67 -0.22 -4.96 15.44
CA ARG A 67 0.05 -3.53 15.24
C ARG A 67 -1.18 -2.72 14.83
N GLN A 68 -2.40 -3.26 14.98
CA GLN A 68 -3.65 -2.60 14.55
C GLN A 68 -3.87 -1.18 15.11
N ASP A 69 -3.26 -0.87 16.25
CA ASP A 69 -3.35 0.44 16.91
C ASP A 69 -2.19 1.38 16.56
N ASP A 70 -1.25 0.95 15.73
CA ASP A 70 -0.13 1.76 15.27
C ASP A 70 -0.62 2.90 14.36
N PRO A 71 -0.50 4.17 14.80
CA PRO A 71 -0.99 5.30 14.02
C PRO A 71 -0.17 5.52 12.74
N SER A 72 1.05 5.00 12.66
CA SER A 72 1.87 5.10 11.45
C SER A 72 1.27 4.28 10.30
N LEU A 73 0.72 3.10 10.59
CA LEU A 73 0.04 2.27 9.60
C LEU A 73 -1.18 2.98 9.02
N LYS A 74 -1.98 3.61 9.89
CA LYS A 74 -3.20 4.31 9.50
C LYS A 74 -2.90 5.55 8.65
N ASN A 75 -1.90 6.34 9.07
CA ASN A 75 -1.62 7.61 8.43
C ASN A 75 -0.80 7.46 7.13
N VAL A 76 0.22 6.61 7.10
CA VAL A 76 1.12 6.47 5.95
C VAL A 76 0.47 5.69 4.80
N PHE A 77 -0.29 4.64 5.13
CA PHE A 77 -0.92 3.77 4.12
C PHE A 77 -2.42 4.05 3.92
N GLY A 78 -3.00 4.99 4.68
CA GLY A 78 -4.42 5.35 4.58
C GLY A 78 -5.36 4.20 4.98
N ILE A 79 -4.95 3.38 5.95
CA ILE A 79 -5.69 2.21 6.41
C ILE A 79 -6.63 2.61 7.54
N LYS A 80 -7.93 2.32 7.41
CA LYS A 80 -8.91 2.61 8.47
C LYS A 80 -8.99 1.50 9.52
N SER A 81 -8.90 0.25 9.07
CA SER A 81 -9.10 -0.93 9.91
C SER A 81 -8.30 -2.11 9.35
N ILE A 82 -7.59 -2.82 10.23
CA ILE A 82 -6.77 -3.98 9.87
C ILE A 82 -7.56 -5.26 10.21
N PRO A 83 -7.77 -6.19 9.26
CA PRO A 83 -8.44 -7.46 9.54
C PRO A 83 -7.52 -8.43 10.28
N SER A 84 -8.09 -9.48 10.89
CA SER A 84 -7.30 -10.59 11.43
C SER A 84 -6.61 -11.38 10.31
N ASP A 85 -5.58 -12.18 10.64
CA ASP A 85 -4.88 -13.05 9.67
C ASP A 85 -5.87 -13.88 8.82
N THR A 86 -6.85 -14.53 9.46
CA THR A 86 -7.86 -15.35 8.77
C THR A 86 -8.69 -14.52 7.80
N GLN A 87 -9.21 -13.38 8.26
CA GLN A 87 -10.02 -12.48 7.42
C GLN A 87 -9.19 -11.91 6.28
N PHE A 88 -7.91 -11.62 6.52
CA PHE A 88 -6.99 -11.13 5.50
C PHE A 88 -6.88 -12.11 4.32
N ARG A 89 -6.66 -13.40 4.63
CA ARG A 89 -6.60 -14.46 3.61
C ARG A 89 -7.94 -14.67 2.91
N GLU A 90 -9.03 -14.78 3.66
CA GLU A 90 -10.38 -14.96 3.10
C GLU A 90 -10.76 -13.84 2.11
N ILE A 91 -10.26 -12.63 2.33
CA ILE A 91 -10.55 -11.48 1.48
C ILE A 91 -9.63 -11.42 0.26
N LEU A 92 -8.33 -11.75 0.41
CA LEU A 92 -7.36 -11.60 -0.68
C LEU A 92 -7.18 -12.84 -1.55
N ASP A 93 -7.32 -14.05 -1.00
CA ASP A 93 -7.16 -15.30 -1.76
C ASP A 93 -8.06 -15.38 -3.01
N PRO A 94 -9.29 -14.83 -3.02
CA PRO A 94 -10.15 -14.79 -4.22
C PRO A 94 -9.80 -13.69 -5.23
N ILE A 95 -8.86 -12.80 -4.93
CA ILE A 95 -8.51 -11.67 -5.80
C ILE A 95 -7.44 -12.13 -6.80
N GLU A 96 -7.80 -12.17 -8.07
CA GLU A 96 -6.85 -12.47 -9.14
C GLU A 96 -5.74 -11.42 -9.21
N ALA A 97 -4.49 -11.87 -9.30
CA ALA A 97 -3.32 -10.99 -9.32
C ALA A 97 -3.36 -9.97 -10.48
N ASP A 98 -3.98 -10.34 -11.61
CA ASP A 98 -4.13 -9.48 -12.78
C ASP A 98 -4.90 -8.18 -12.47
N ALA A 99 -5.79 -8.21 -11.46
CA ALA A 99 -6.52 -7.03 -11.02
C ALA A 99 -5.59 -5.95 -10.41
N LEU A 100 -4.35 -6.30 -10.07
CA LEU A 100 -3.35 -5.40 -9.49
C LEU A 100 -2.29 -4.93 -10.50
N ASN A 101 -2.30 -5.44 -11.74
CA ASN A 101 -1.29 -5.10 -12.76
C ASN A 101 -1.21 -3.58 -13.00
N GLU A 102 -2.35 -2.90 -13.04
CA GLU A 102 -2.40 -1.44 -13.22
C GLU A 102 -1.79 -0.66 -12.05
N ALA A 103 -1.75 -1.23 -10.84
CA ALA A 103 -1.08 -0.62 -9.70
C ALA A 103 0.43 -0.55 -9.90
N PHE A 104 1.02 -1.59 -10.53
CA PHE A 104 2.42 -1.55 -10.93
C PHE A 104 2.66 -0.56 -12.07
N ALA A 105 1.77 -0.54 -13.08
CA ALA A 105 1.86 0.38 -14.20
C ALA A 105 1.83 1.86 -13.75
N ASP A 106 0.98 2.20 -12.78
CA ASP A 106 0.91 3.55 -12.20
C ASP A 106 2.24 3.98 -11.57
N VAL A 107 2.85 3.11 -10.75
CA VAL A 107 4.15 3.38 -10.13
C VAL A 107 5.23 3.53 -11.20
N PHE A 108 5.23 2.63 -12.20
CA PHE A 108 6.18 2.68 -13.30
C PHE A 108 6.05 3.98 -14.12
N ALA A 109 4.83 4.44 -14.36
CA ALA A 109 4.57 5.70 -15.05
C ALA A 109 5.12 6.90 -14.27
N GLU A 110 4.98 6.93 -12.94
CA GLU A 110 5.59 7.99 -12.12
C GLU A 110 7.13 7.94 -12.14
N LEU A 111 7.72 6.75 -12.15
CA LEU A 111 9.18 6.57 -12.30
C LEU A 111 9.66 7.08 -13.67
N GLN A 112 8.92 6.80 -14.74
CA GLN A 112 9.23 7.27 -16.08
C GLN A 112 9.13 8.80 -16.18
N ARG A 113 8.02 9.38 -15.70
CA ARG A 113 7.81 10.84 -15.68
C ARG A 113 8.84 11.58 -14.83
N GLY A 114 9.31 10.94 -13.75
CA GLY A 114 10.36 11.47 -12.89
C GLY A 114 11.79 11.28 -13.41
N GLY A 115 11.98 10.70 -14.60
CA GLY A 115 13.29 10.46 -15.21
C GLY A 115 14.14 9.43 -14.46
N VAL A 116 13.56 8.64 -13.55
CA VAL A 116 14.31 7.65 -12.75
C VAL A 116 14.78 6.50 -13.62
N LEU A 117 13.97 6.11 -14.61
CA LEU A 117 14.28 4.99 -15.51
C LEU A 117 15.51 5.24 -16.38
N GLU A 118 15.92 6.49 -16.59
CA GLU A 118 17.14 6.83 -17.33
C GLU A 118 18.42 6.31 -16.65
N GLN A 119 18.37 6.05 -15.34
CA GLN A 119 19.49 5.53 -14.55
C GLN A 119 19.73 4.03 -14.74
N PHE A 120 18.76 3.31 -15.31
CA PHE A 120 18.80 1.86 -15.51
C PHE A 120 19.08 1.48 -16.96
N ARG A 121 19.49 2.46 -17.78
CA ARG A 121 19.76 2.29 -19.20
C ARG A 121 21.18 1.82 -19.48
#